data_AF-A0A8C2MME1-F1
#
_entry.id   AF-A0A8C2MME1-F1
#
_cell.length_a   1.000
_cell.length_b   1.000
_cell.length_c   1.000
_cell.angle_alpha   90.00
_cell.angle_beta   90.00
_cell.angle_gamma   90.00
#
_symmetry.space_group_name_H-M   'P 1'
#
loop_
_entity.id
_entity.type
_entity.pdbx_description
1 polymer ?
#
loop_
_entity_poly.entity_id
_entity_poly.type
_entity_poly.pdbx_seq_one_letter_code
_entity_poly.pdbx_strand_id
1 'polypeptide(L)'
;MRNAHLRADHVVAKSRFWYFVSQLKKMKKSSKEIVYCRQVFEKSPLRVKNFGIWLLYDSLSGRHNMYREYPGPDHYMGARHRAHAHSIQVMKVEEIAVGKCRRLAVKQFHDSKIKFPLPHGVLPHQHNPPFTTKRPNTFF
;
A
#
# COMPACT_ATOMS: atom_id res chain seq x y z
N MET A 1 -17.40 -16.00 9.20
CA MET A 1 -15.97 -15.83 8.84
C MET A 1 -15.74 -14.34 8.60
N ARG A 2 -14.75 -13.71 9.27
CA ARG A 2 -14.44 -12.28 9.11
C ARG A 2 -13.18 -12.13 8.24
N ASN A 3 -13.24 -11.37 7.15
CA ASN A 3 -12.13 -11.10 6.25
C ASN A 3 -12.01 -9.58 6.03
N ALA A 4 -10.79 -9.04 6.15
CA ALA A 4 -10.50 -7.64 5.86
C ALA A 4 -10.06 -7.47 4.40
N HIS A 5 -10.57 -6.46 3.71
CA HIS A 5 -10.23 -6.16 2.32
C HIS A 5 -9.85 -4.69 2.17
N LEU A 6 -8.71 -4.42 1.53
CA LEU A 6 -8.25 -3.07 1.23
C LEU A 6 -8.82 -2.62 -0.12
N ARG A 7 -10.02 -2.01 -0.13
CA ARG A 7 -10.70 -1.56 -1.35
C ARG A 7 -11.42 -0.22 -1.10
N ALA A 8 -11.55 0.57 -2.17
CA ALA A 8 -12.22 1.87 -2.14
C ALA A 8 -13.71 1.75 -1.78
N ASP A 9 -14.40 0.77 -2.38
CA ASP A 9 -15.86 0.64 -2.26
C ASP A 9 -16.32 -0.71 -1.72
N HIS A 10 -17.48 -0.67 -1.05
CA HIS A 10 -18.14 -1.84 -0.49
C HIS A 10 -18.53 -2.88 -1.55
N VAL A 11 -18.87 -2.46 -2.78
CA VAL A 11 -19.20 -3.36 -3.91
C VAL A 11 -18.00 -4.24 -4.25
N VAL A 12 -16.82 -3.62 -4.41
CA VAL A 12 -15.57 -4.32 -4.73
C VAL A 12 -15.14 -5.19 -3.55
N ALA A 13 -15.33 -4.73 -2.32
CA ALA A 13 -15.06 -5.53 -1.12
C ALA A 13 -15.90 -6.81 -1.07
N LYS A 14 -17.21 -6.73 -1.35
CA LYS A 14 -18.11 -7.90 -1.42
C LYS A 14 -17.70 -8.87 -2.53
N SER A 15 -17.34 -8.35 -3.70
CA SER A 15 -16.85 -9.17 -4.83
C SER A 15 -15.57 -9.93 -4.46
N ARG A 16 -14.59 -9.23 -3.88
CA ARG A 16 -13.33 -9.84 -3.44
C ARG A 16 -13.50 -10.82 -2.28
N PHE A 17 -14.44 -10.57 -1.38
CA PHE A 17 -14.79 -11.53 -0.33
C PHE A 17 -15.20 -12.87 -0.94
N TRP A 18 -16.11 -12.88 -1.92
CA TRP A 18 -16.52 -14.11 -2.57
C TRP A 18 -15.40 -14.78 -3.37
N TYR A 19 -14.54 -14.00 -4.01
CA TYR A 19 -13.35 -14.53 -4.70
C TYR A 19 -12.44 -15.32 -3.77
N PHE A 20 -12.11 -14.77 -2.59
CA PHE A 20 -11.22 -15.46 -1.64
C PHE A 20 -11.93 -16.60 -0.91
N VAL A 21 -13.18 -16.40 -0.53
CA VAL A 21 -13.95 -17.41 0.20
C VAL A 21 -14.15 -18.68 -0.64
N SER A 22 -14.40 -18.55 -1.94
CA SER A 22 -14.56 -19.72 -2.84
C SER A 22 -13.27 -20.51 -3.03
N GLN A 23 -12.11 -19.86 -2.91
CA GLN A 23 -10.79 -20.52 -2.95
C GLN A 23 -10.48 -21.24 -1.63
N LEU A 24 -10.87 -20.66 -0.50
CA LEU A 24 -10.58 -21.21 0.83
C LEU A 24 -11.57 -22.30 1.27
N LYS A 25 -12.83 -22.18 0.87
CA LYS A 25 -13.94 -23.06 1.25
C LYS A 25 -14.88 -23.25 0.06
N LYS A 26 -15.59 -24.38 0.01
CA LYS A 26 -16.61 -24.65 -1.02
C LYS A 26 -17.90 -23.83 -0.79
N MET A 27 -17.79 -22.50 -0.84
CA MET A 27 -18.89 -21.56 -0.62
C MET A 27 -19.03 -20.64 -1.85
N LYS A 28 -20.27 -20.45 -2.31
CA LYS A 28 -20.61 -19.61 -3.47
C LYS A 28 -21.62 -18.54 -3.07
N LYS A 29 -21.62 -17.42 -3.80
CA LYS A 29 -22.58 -16.31 -3.62
C LYS A 29 -24.04 -16.73 -3.80
N SER A 30 -24.31 -17.75 -4.60
CA SER A 30 -25.69 -18.24 -4.81
C SER A 30 -26.24 -19.03 -3.62
N SER A 31 -25.37 -19.72 -2.87
CA SER A 31 -25.79 -20.59 -1.78
C SER A 31 -25.72 -19.92 -0.41
N LYS A 32 -25.08 -18.75 -0.31
CA LYS A 32 -24.80 -18.06 0.96
C LYS A 32 -24.82 -16.55 0.77
N GLU A 33 -25.05 -15.83 1.86
CA GLU A 33 -25.12 -14.37 1.88
C GLU A 33 -24.07 -13.71 2.78
N ILE A 34 -23.88 -12.41 2.60
CA ILE A 34 -22.98 -11.59 3.43
C ILE A 34 -23.82 -10.94 4.52
N VAL A 35 -23.62 -11.36 5.77
CA VAL A 35 -24.36 -10.85 6.94
C VAL A 35 -23.97 -9.40 7.28
N TYR A 36 -22.69 -9.04 7.14
CA TYR A 36 -22.19 -7.73 7.54
C TYR A 36 -21.02 -7.27 6.69
N CYS A 37 -21.03 -5.99 6.29
CA CYS A 37 -19.96 -5.34 5.55
C CYS A 37 -19.79 -3.91 6.07
N ARG A 38 -18.67 -3.63 6.74
CA ARG A 38 -18.33 -2.32 7.29
C ARG A 38 -16.88 -1.97 6.99
N GLN A 39 -16.64 -0.68 6.76
CA GLN A 39 -15.30 -0.12 6.71
C GLN A 39 -14.69 -0.06 8.12
N VAL A 40 -13.49 -0.61 8.25
CA VAL A 40 -12.69 -0.53 9.47
C VAL A 40 -11.69 0.61 9.28
N PHE A 41 -11.78 1.64 10.10
CA PHE A 41 -10.85 2.75 10.10
C PHE A 41 -9.60 2.42 10.93
N GLU A 42 -8.48 3.05 10.57
CA GLU A 42 -7.24 2.92 11.33
C GLU A 42 -7.42 3.49 12.74
N LYS A 43 -6.92 2.77 13.75
CA LYS A 43 -7.12 3.15 15.17
C LYS A 43 -6.33 4.38 15.57
N SER A 44 -5.16 4.59 14.96
CA SER A 44 -4.27 5.70 15.30
C SER A 44 -3.68 6.30 14.01
N PRO A 45 -4.45 7.13 13.29
CA PRO A 45 -4.05 7.67 11.98
C PRO A 45 -2.90 8.68 12.06
N LEU A 46 -2.73 9.35 13.20
CA LEU A 46 -1.69 10.38 13.40
C LEU A 46 -0.31 9.80 13.69
N ARG A 47 -0.21 8.50 13.99
CA ARG A 47 1.04 7.84 14.34
C ARG A 47 1.62 7.14 13.12
N VAL A 48 2.87 7.47 12.77
CA VAL A 48 3.63 6.74 11.75
C VAL A 48 3.88 5.32 12.24
N LYS A 49 3.58 4.34 11.37
CA LYS A 49 3.72 2.91 11.64
C LYS A 49 4.39 2.22 10.47
N ASN A 50 5.12 1.16 10.77
CA ASN A 50 5.63 0.25 9.76
C ASN A 50 4.65 -0.90 9.60
N PHE A 51 4.26 -1.20 8.36
CA PHE A 51 3.41 -2.34 8.05
C PHE A 51 4.20 -3.40 7.29
N GLY A 52 4.11 -4.64 7.77
CA GLY A 52 4.51 -5.83 7.04
C GLY A 52 3.34 -6.37 6.23
N ILE A 53 3.56 -6.53 4.94
CA ILE A 53 2.56 -7.05 4.00
C ILE A 53 3.09 -8.34 3.41
N TRP A 54 2.33 -9.42 3.61
CA TRP A 54 2.51 -10.68 2.92
C TRP A 54 1.52 -10.74 1.77
N LEU A 55 2.06 -10.84 0.57
CA LEU A 55 1.28 -10.85 -0.65
C LEU A 55 1.72 -11.99 -1.57
N LEU A 56 0.76 -12.53 -2.30
CA LEU A 56 0.97 -13.39 -3.46
C LEU A 56 0.69 -12.53 -4.69
N TYR A 57 1.53 -12.61 -5.71
CA TYR A 57 1.25 -11.94 -6.98
C TYR A 57 1.50 -12.85 -8.17
N ASP A 58 0.70 -12.65 -9.22
CA ASP A 58 0.90 -13.30 -10.52
C ASP A 58 1.84 -12.41 -11.36
N SER A 59 3.00 -12.96 -11.73
CA SER A 59 3.91 -12.42 -12.74
C SER A 59 3.56 -12.99 -14.12
N LEU A 60 4.25 -12.51 -15.17
CA LEU A 60 4.10 -13.08 -16.51
C LEU A 60 4.57 -14.54 -16.60
N SER A 61 5.47 -14.96 -15.70
CA SER A 61 6.08 -16.29 -15.71
C SER A 61 5.47 -17.24 -14.67
N GLY A 62 4.71 -16.74 -13.70
CA GLY A 62 4.12 -17.59 -12.66
C GLY A 62 3.70 -16.84 -11.40
N ARG A 63 3.34 -17.59 -10.36
CA ARG A 63 2.88 -17.04 -9.08
C ARG A 63 4.01 -16.96 -8.07
N HIS A 64 4.16 -15.82 -7.40
CA HIS A 64 5.25 -15.60 -6.44
C HIS A 64 4.75 -15.02 -5.13
N ASN A 65 5.25 -15.56 -4.02
CA ASN A 65 5.06 -15.00 -2.68
C ASN A 65 6.06 -13.87 -2.45
N MET A 66 5.62 -12.80 -1.80
CA MET A 66 6.46 -11.67 -1.46
C MET A 66 6.12 -11.13 -0.08
N TYR A 67 7.16 -10.72 0.63
CA TYR A 67 7.07 -9.95 1.86
C TYR A 67 7.63 -8.54 1.63
N ARG A 68 6.86 -7.52 1.98
CA ARG A 68 7.23 -6.12 1.80
C ARG A 68 6.88 -5.29 3.04
N GLU A 69 7.71 -4.29 3.30
CA GLU A 69 7.53 -3.37 4.42
C GLU A 69 7.33 -1.97 3.88
N TYR A 70 6.36 -1.25 4.43
CA TYR A 70 6.07 0.12 4.06
C TYR A 70 5.79 1.00 5.29
N PRO A 71 6.28 2.24 5.31
CA PRO A 71 5.83 3.27 6.24
C PRO A 71 4.52 3.85 5.71
N GLY A 72 3.39 3.21 6.03
CA GLY A 72 2.06 3.60 5.57
C GLY A 72 1.33 2.51 4.76
N PRO A 73 0.03 2.73 4.45
CA PRO A 73 -0.86 1.72 3.88
C PRO A 73 -0.76 1.57 2.35
N ASP A 74 0.28 2.09 1.71
CA ASP A 74 0.34 2.17 0.24
C ASP A 74 1.04 0.96 -0.39
N HIS A 75 0.26 0.19 -1.16
CA HIS A 75 0.64 -1.12 -1.70
C HIS A 75 1.02 -1.05 -3.19
N TYR A 76 1.97 -0.19 -3.57
CA TYR A 76 2.32 -0.03 -4.99
C TYR A 76 3.32 -1.09 -5.49
N MET A 77 2.79 -2.17 -6.07
CA MET A 77 3.55 -3.18 -6.84
C MET A 77 3.64 -2.83 -8.34
N GLY A 78 2.74 -1.98 -8.84
CA GLY A 78 2.70 -1.58 -10.24
C GLY A 78 3.98 -0.92 -10.73
N ALA A 79 4.61 -0.07 -9.91
CA ALA A 79 5.81 0.66 -10.32
C ALA A 79 7.04 -0.26 -10.54
N ARG A 80 7.24 -1.28 -9.68
CA ARG A 80 8.43 -2.15 -9.74
C ARG A 80 8.22 -3.39 -10.60
N HIS A 81 7.04 -3.99 -10.51
CA HIS A 81 6.78 -5.30 -11.10
C HIS A 81 5.69 -5.27 -12.18
N ARG A 82 5.15 -4.08 -12.50
CA ARG A 82 4.00 -3.91 -13.41
C ARG A 82 2.81 -4.81 -13.04
N ALA A 83 2.71 -5.18 -11.76
CA ALA A 83 1.63 -6.01 -11.26
C ALA A 83 0.37 -5.15 -11.11
N HIS A 84 -0.69 -5.59 -11.76
CA HIS A 84 -2.00 -4.94 -11.67
C HIS A 84 -2.71 -5.31 -10.37
N ALA A 85 -3.67 -4.49 -9.95
CA ALA A 85 -4.41 -4.73 -8.70
C ALA A 85 -5.17 -6.09 -8.69
N HIS A 86 -5.55 -6.61 -9.85
CA HIS A 86 -6.22 -7.91 -9.96
C HIS A 86 -5.25 -9.10 -9.79
N SER A 87 -3.97 -8.93 -10.14
CA SER A 87 -2.96 -9.96 -10.04
C SER A 87 -2.30 -10.03 -8.66
N ILE A 88 -2.65 -9.12 -7.75
CA ILE A 88 -2.11 -9.05 -6.40
C ILE A 88 -3.15 -9.54 -5.39
N GLN A 89 -2.73 -10.46 -4.55
CA GLN A 89 -3.51 -10.99 -3.43
C GLN A 89 -2.79 -10.66 -2.12
N VAL A 90 -3.42 -9.82 -1.30
CA VAL A 90 -2.90 -9.52 0.04
C VAL A 90 -3.39 -10.61 0.99
N MET A 91 -2.47 -11.35 1.59
CA MET A 91 -2.77 -12.45 2.50
C MET A 91 -2.85 -11.97 3.94
N LYS A 92 -1.91 -11.11 4.35
CA LYS A 92 -1.79 -10.60 5.72
C LYS A 92 -1.16 -9.22 5.70
N VAL A 93 -1.65 -8.36 6.60
CA VAL A 93 -1.04 -7.06 6.92
C VAL A 93 -0.90 -6.97 8.43
N GLU A 94 0.27 -6.55 8.92
CA GLU A 94 0.55 -6.46 10.35
C GLU A 94 1.41 -5.23 10.67
N GLU A 95 1.16 -4.56 11.79
CA GLU A 95 2.02 -3.49 12.32
C GLU A 95 3.31 -4.12 12.88
N ILE A 96 4.46 -3.62 12.45
CA ILE A 96 5.78 -4.14 12.80
C ILE A 96 6.50 -3.14 13.70
N ALA A 97 7.00 -3.65 14.83
CA ALA A 97 7.88 -2.87 15.71
C ALA A 97 9.21 -2.55 15.02
N VAL A 98 9.76 -1.37 15.32
CA VAL A 98 10.99 -0.79 14.73
C VAL A 98 12.15 -1.79 14.65
N GLY A 99 12.39 -2.58 15.72
CA GLY A 99 13.48 -3.56 15.77
C GLY A 99 13.28 -4.81 14.90
N LYS A 100 12.05 -5.11 14.47
CA LYS A 100 11.71 -6.28 13.64
C LYS A 100 11.67 -5.99 12.15
N CYS A 101 11.76 -4.73 11.74
CA CYS A 101 11.86 -4.37 10.32
C CYS A 101 13.11 -4.99 9.70
N ARG A 102 13.00 -5.46 8.46
CA ARG A 102 14.07 -6.15 7.72
C ARG A 102 14.59 -5.29 6.58
N ARG A 103 13.77 -4.41 6.00
CA ARG A 103 14.14 -3.62 4.81
C ARG A 103 14.98 -2.40 5.19
N LEU A 104 16.17 -2.27 4.60
CA LEU A 104 17.08 -1.14 4.82
C LEU A 104 16.43 0.22 4.53
N ALA A 105 15.63 0.30 3.45
CA ALA A 105 14.90 1.51 3.07
C ALA A 105 13.85 1.96 4.11
N VAL A 106 13.38 1.07 4.98
CA VAL A 106 12.51 1.41 6.10
C VAL A 106 13.36 1.76 7.33
N LYS A 107 14.39 0.95 7.61
CA LYS A 107 15.31 1.15 8.73
C LYS A 107 16.01 2.51 8.74
N GLN A 108 16.31 3.10 7.58
CA GLN A 108 16.96 4.40 7.50
C GLN A 108 16.17 5.53 8.17
N PHE A 109 14.85 5.36 8.33
CA PHE A 109 13.98 6.36 8.97
C PHE A 109 13.83 6.15 10.49
N HIS A 110 14.51 5.16 11.08
CA HIS A 110 14.37 4.79 12.49
C HIS A 110 15.30 5.56 13.44
N ASP A 111 15.65 6.81 13.12
CA ASP A 111 16.49 7.65 13.95
C ASP A 111 15.70 8.81 14.56
N SER A 112 15.75 8.91 15.90
CA SER A 112 15.15 10.01 16.66
C SER A 112 15.75 11.39 16.34
N LYS A 113 16.98 11.44 15.85
CA LYS A 113 17.70 12.67 15.52
C LYS A 113 17.86 12.86 14.01
N ILE A 114 17.03 12.17 13.21
CA ILE A 114 17.10 12.24 11.75
C ILE A 114 16.95 13.68 11.27
N LYS A 115 17.89 14.10 10.42
CA LYS A 115 17.91 15.41 9.76
C LYS A 115 18.42 15.21 8.34
N PHE A 116 17.75 15.81 7.38
CA PHE A 116 18.18 15.81 5.99
C PHE A 116 17.87 17.17 5.35
N PRO A 117 18.81 17.75 4.58
CA PRO A 117 18.51 18.91 3.75
C PRO A 117 17.67 18.48 2.53
N LEU A 118 16.99 19.44 1.90
CA LEU A 118 16.39 19.26 0.58
C LEU A 118 17.32 19.92 -0.45
N PRO A 119 18.26 19.17 -1.07
CA PRO A 119 19.36 19.75 -1.83
C PRO A 119 18.92 20.42 -3.14
N HIS A 120 17.77 20.04 -3.69
CA HIS A 120 17.26 20.57 -4.96
C HIS A 120 15.73 20.68 -4.93
N GLY A 121 15.22 21.91 -4.80
CA GLY A 121 13.79 22.22 -4.83
C GLY A 121 13.34 22.65 -6.23
N VAL A 122 12.67 21.74 -6.96
CA VAL A 122 12.06 22.09 -8.26
C VAL A 122 10.84 22.97 -8.02
N LEU A 123 10.73 24.08 -8.76
CA LEU A 123 9.54 24.93 -8.72
C LEU A 123 8.35 24.20 -9.37
N PRO A 124 7.24 23.99 -8.65
CA PRO A 124 6.08 23.30 -9.20
C PRO A 124 5.30 24.17 -10.22
N HIS A 125 5.33 25.49 -10.07
CA HIS A 125 4.56 26.43 -10.89
C HIS A 125 5.38 26.96 -12.07
N GLN A 126 5.76 26.06 -12.99
CA GLN A 126 6.59 26.43 -14.15
C GLN A 126 5.87 27.31 -15.17
N HIS A 127 4.53 27.32 -15.16
CA HIS A 127 3.71 28.07 -16.09
C HIS A 127 3.13 29.37 -15.51
N ASN A 128 3.46 29.72 -14.27
CA ASN A 128 3.00 30.94 -13.60
C ASN A 128 4.19 31.69 -12.99
N PRO A 129 4.85 32.61 -13.73
CA PRO A 129 4.57 32.99 -15.12
C PRO A 129 5.16 32.01 -16.14
N PRO A 130 4.58 31.91 -17.36
CA PRO A 130 5.10 31.02 -18.40
C PRO A 130 6.41 31.52 -19.01
N PHE A 131 6.62 32.84 -19.00
CA PHE A 131 7.84 33.48 -19.43
C PHE A 131 8.29 34.46 -18.35
N THR A 132 9.57 34.45 -18.03
CA THR A 132 10.20 35.37 -17.08
C THR A 132 11.63 35.63 -17.48
N THR A 133 12.15 36.78 -17.11
CA THR A 133 13.55 37.16 -17.35
C THR A 133 14.50 36.57 -16.31
N LYS A 134 13.98 36.19 -15.13
CA LYS A 134 14.77 35.63 -14.03
C LYS A 134 14.82 34.11 -14.12
N ARG A 135 16.02 33.53 -14.03
CA ARG A 135 16.19 32.07 -13.95
C ARG A 135 15.66 31.55 -12.61
N PRO A 136 15.05 30.35 -12.57
CA PRO A 136 14.57 29.77 -11.33
C PRO A 136 15.74 29.40 -10.42
N ASN A 137 15.63 29.72 -9.13
CA ASN A 137 16.53 29.20 -8.11
C ASN A 137 15.99 27.86 -7.57
N THR A 138 16.88 26.88 -7.42
CA THR A 138 16.55 25.54 -6.92
C THR A 138 17.29 25.18 -5.63
N PHE A 139 18.17 26.06 -5.13
CA PHE A 139 18.86 25.92 -3.85
C PHE A 139 18.25 26.87 -2.83
N PHE A 140 17.69 26.30 -1.76
CA PHE A 140 16.99 27.01 -0.69
C PHE A 140 17.56 26.63 0.69
#